data_AF-A0A965Q3D0-F1
#
_entry.id   AF-A0A965Q3D0-F1
#
_cell.length_a   1.000
_cell.length_b   1.000
_cell.length_c   1.000
_cell.angle_alpha   90.00
_cell.angle_beta   90.00
_cell.angle_gamma   90.00
#
_symmetry.space_group_name_H-M   'P 1'
#
loop_
_entity.id
_entity.type
_entity.pdbx_description
1 polymer ?
#
loop_
_entity_poly.entity_id
_entity_poly.type
_entity_poly.pdbx_seq_one_letter_code
_entity_poly.pdbx_strand_id
1 'polypeptide(L)'
;LKQELDALRVLQRELYDSYCIHYGDCHFVTSNYFNSANELIRNIRYAAKEANARLEKMWESENSKWRETTENILRPLFTDEEEYRIAYSAYMEIFPSKEEYRAPIRVSVLGPLPTTLEKVDKPIEGDILGTIAYENSINTEAILEAAKAQAADKALMIGAELIDDLDSRPCEKVGKQQVGSDKKRGSWEIIANKLRLISDSVPGFENLSDLSRELLEVGKDMSSNVPQLRHKATEKFYTLQETIKQELESICNNRDSSKGLEKLKESLCLSTKYKQLCERIKSAENLNVLNFLTPEVTMELDIYEQRSKHLRKLLDQRKSLVRAASGEALDELIAEINDNNIEDPDF
;
A
#
# COMPACT_ATOMS: atom_id res chain seq x y z
N LEU A 1 10.04 -21.57 8.02
CA LEU A 1 10.72 -20.28 7.75
C LEU A 1 9.86 -19.30 6.95
N LYS A 2 9.43 -19.60 5.72
CA LYS A 2 8.63 -18.67 4.87
C LYS A 2 7.40 -18.09 5.58
N GLN A 3 6.58 -18.95 6.19
CA GLN A 3 5.37 -18.51 6.92
C GLN A 3 5.68 -17.54 8.08
N GLU A 4 6.74 -17.82 8.85
CA GLU A 4 7.20 -16.94 9.95
C GLU A 4 7.70 -15.58 9.40
N LEU A 5 8.42 -15.59 8.28
CA LEU A 5 8.85 -14.35 7.61
C LEU A 5 7.68 -13.54 7.06
N ASP A 6 6.67 -14.20 6.50
CA ASP A 6 5.49 -13.52 5.97
C ASP A 6 4.67 -12.85 7.08
N ALA A 7 4.53 -13.49 8.24
CA ALA A 7 3.92 -12.87 9.42
C ALA A 7 4.69 -11.62 9.90
N LEU A 8 6.02 -11.69 9.96
CA LEU A 8 6.85 -10.54 10.33
C LEU A 8 6.80 -9.40 9.31
N ARG A 9 6.71 -9.72 8.01
CA ARG A 9 6.57 -8.74 6.93
C ARG A 9 5.26 -7.95 7.03
N VAL A 10 4.18 -8.58 7.49
CA VAL A 10 2.91 -7.87 7.72
C VAL A 10 3.09 -6.80 8.79
N LEU A 11 3.72 -7.14 9.92
CA LEU A 11 4.00 -6.18 10.99
C LEU A 11 4.98 -5.07 10.55
N GLN A 12 5.99 -5.40 9.75
CA GLN A 12 6.90 -4.39 9.20
C GLN A 12 6.18 -3.43 8.23
N ARG A 13 5.30 -3.95 7.37
CA ARG A 13 4.48 -3.09 6.50
C ARG A 13 3.58 -2.20 7.32
N GLU A 14 2.93 -2.74 8.35
CA GLU A 14 2.12 -1.93 9.27
C GLU A 14 2.94 -0.79 9.89
N LEU A 15 4.17 -1.08 10.32
CA LEU A 15 5.09 -0.07 10.87
C LEU A 15 5.33 1.08 9.88
N TYR A 16 5.75 0.74 8.67
CA TYR A 16 6.15 1.74 7.68
C TYR A 16 4.98 2.44 7.01
N ASP A 17 3.88 1.74 6.73
CA ASP A 17 2.71 2.31 6.07
C ASP A 17 1.87 3.18 7.00
N SER A 18 1.84 2.85 8.30
CA SER A 18 0.91 3.48 9.25
C SER A 18 1.54 4.58 10.10
N TYR A 19 2.85 4.52 10.34
CA TYR A 19 3.52 5.40 11.30
C TYR A 19 4.70 6.19 10.72
N CYS A 20 5.06 5.97 9.45
CA CYS A 20 6.19 6.63 8.81
C CYS A 20 5.78 7.39 7.54
N ILE A 21 6.50 8.49 7.26
CA ILE A 21 6.64 9.03 5.91
C ILE A 21 7.96 8.52 5.32
N HIS A 22 8.04 8.42 3.99
CA HIS A 22 9.22 7.82 3.36
C HIS A 22 9.61 8.54 2.06
N TYR A 23 10.90 8.49 1.75
CA TYR A 23 11.47 8.87 0.46
C TYR A 23 12.61 7.90 0.13
N GLY A 24 12.49 7.18 -0.99
CA GLY A 24 13.37 6.03 -1.27
C GLY A 24 13.30 4.99 -0.15
N ASP A 25 14.45 4.57 0.36
CA ASP A 25 14.57 3.61 1.47
C ASP A 25 14.54 4.28 2.87
N CYS A 26 14.48 5.61 2.93
CA CYS A 26 14.47 6.36 4.18
C CYS A 26 13.05 6.48 4.74
N HIS A 27 12.89 6.15 6.03
CA HIS A 27 11.62 6.19 6.74
C HIS A 27 11.74 7.12 7.96
N PHE A 28 10.82 8.06 8.10
CA PHE A 28 10.77 9.04 9.18
C PHE A 28 9.50 8.84 9.99
N VAL A 29 9.63 8.72 11.30
CA VAL A 29 8.49 8.54 12.20
C VAL A 29 7.98 9.88 12.62
N THR A 30 6.67 10.04 12.53
CA THR A 30 6.06 11.26 13.00
C THR A 30 5.95 11.26 14.52
N SER A 31 6.10 12.46 15.09
CA SER A 31 6.11 12.67 16.54
C SER A 31 4.90 12.04 17.23
N ASN A 32 3.73 12.11 16.60
CA ASN A 32 2.47 11.63 17.15
C ASN A 32 2.41 10.10 17.28
N TYR A 33 3.21 9.38 16.49
CA TYR A 33 3.23 7.93 16.44
C TYR A 33 4.49 7.29 17.02
N PHE A 34 5.42 8.09 17.56
CA PHE A 34 6.72 7.58 18.05
C PHE A 34 6.58 6.44 19.07
N ASN A 35 5.67 6.58 20.04
CA ASN A 35 5.46 5.56 21.06
C ASN A 35 4.86 4.28 20.47
N SER A 36 3.84 4.42 19.61
CA SER A 36 3.18 3.29 18.92
C SER A 36 4.14 2.57 17.97
N ALA A 37 4.95 3.31 17.21
CA ALA A 37 5.98 2.77 16.35
C ALA A 37 7.03 1.99 17.15
N ASN A 38 7.51 2.55 18.27
CA ASN A 38 8.46 1.86 19.14
C ASN A 38 7.89 0.59 19.77
N GLU A 39 6.61 0.61 20.18
CA GLU A 39 5.93 -0.58 20.67
C GLU A 39 5.87 -1.66 19.59
N LEU A 40 5.47 -1.30 18.37
CA LEU A 40 5.43 -2.23 17.24
C LEU A 40 6.82 -2.77 16.89
N ILE A 41 7.88 -1.95 16.94
CA ILE A 41 9.26 -2.40 16.76
C ILE A 41 9.64 -3.46 17.81
N ARG A 42 9.27 -3.23 19.09
CA ARG A 42 9.48 -4.22 20.16
C ARG A 42 8.72 -5.51 19.89
N ASN A 43 7.47 -5.40 19.44
CA ASN A 43 6.62 -6.55 19.10
C ASN A 43 7.20 -7.34 17.93
N ILE A 44 7.71 -6.68 16.88
CA ILE A 44 8.39 -7.34 15.75
C ILE A 44 9.63 -8.09 16.23
N ARG A 45 10.47 -7.45 17.07
CA ARG A 45 11.67 -8.09 17.63
C ARG A 45 11.31 -9.29 18.50
N TYR A 46 10.27 -9.17 19.31
CA TYR A 46 9.76 -10.26 20.14
C TYR A 46 9.23 -11.42 19.29
N ALA A 47 8.38 -11.13 18.30
CA ALA A 47 7.83 -12.12 17.38
C ALA A 47 8.93 -12.86 16.60
N ALA A 48 9.98 -12.15 16.18
CA ALA A 48 11.13 -12.76 15.52
C ALA A 48 11.91 -13.70 16.46
N LYS A 49 12.06 -13.32 17.73
CA LYS A 49 12.68 -14.17 18.75
C LYS A 49 11.86 -15.44 18.99
N GLU A 50 10.53 -15.32 19.09
CA GLU A 50 9.65 -16.48 19.24
C GLU A 50 9.66 -17.38 18.00
N ALA A 51 9.65 -16.79 16.81
CA ALA A 51 9.76 -17.53 15.55
C ALA A 51 11.08 -18.32 15.48
N ASN A 52 12.21 -17.70 15.84
CA ASN A 52 13.49 -18.41 15.94
C ASN A 52 13.45 -19.54 16.97
N ALA A 53 12.83 -19.34 18.13
CA ALA A 53 12.68 -20.40 19.15
C ALA A 53 11.80 -21.57 18.68
N ARG A 54 10.80 -21.31 17.82
CA ARG A 54 10.01 -22.37 17.17
C ARG A 54 10.83 -23.10 16.12
N LEU A 55 11.53 -22.36 15.25
CA LEU A 55 12.38 -22.93 14.20
C LEU A 55 13.51 -23.78 14.80
N GLU A 56 14.18 -23.32 15.85
CA GLU A 56 15.25 -24.08 16.53
C GLU A 56 14.80 -25.49 16.92
N LYS A 57 13.55 -25.65 17.39
CA LYS A 57 12.98 -26.95 17.77
C LYS A 57 12.69 -27.86 16.56
N MET A 58 12.56 -27.30 15.37
CA MET A 58 12.28 -28.06 14.14
C MET A 58 13.53 -28.63 13.50
N TRP A 59 14.73 -28.15 13.87
CA TRP A 59 15.98 -28.54 13.20
C TRP A 59 16.18 -30.05 13.11
N GLU A 60 15.94 -30.78 14.22
CA GLU A 60 16.13 -32.23 14.25
C GLU A 60 15.19 -32.96 13.29
N SER A 61 13.91 -32.55 13.26
CA SER A 61 12.93 -33.13 12.33
C SER A 61 13.23 -32.79 10.87
N GLU A 62 13.65 -31.56 10.58
CA GLU A 62 13.93 -31.11 9.21
C GLU A 62 15.24 -31.68 8.68
N ASN A 63 16.28 -31.77 9.51
CA ASN A 63 17.53 -32.45 9.17
C ASN A 63 17.30 -33.94 8.91
N SER A 64 16.43 -34.59 9.69
CA SER A 64 16.08 -36.01 9.46
C SER A 64 15.37 -36.20 8.12
N LYS A 65 14.39 -35.35 7.79
CA LYS A 65 13.73 -35.38 6.47
C LYS A 65 14.71 -35.08 5.34
N TRP A 66 15.64 -34.15 5.54
CA TRP A 66 16.67 -33.81 4.55
C TRP A 66 17.60 -35.00 4.29
N ARG A 67 18.04 -35.69 5.35
CA ARG A 67 18.84 -36.92 5.25
C ARG A 67 18.11 -38.00 4.46
N GLU A 68 16.87 -38.28 4.83
CA GLU A 68 16.04 -39.30 4.17
C GLU A 68 15.80 -38.96 2.70
N THR A 69 15.48 -37.70 2.38
CA THR A 69 15.26 -37.24 1.01
C THR A 69 16.55 -37.35 0.19
N THR A 70 17.67 -36.90 0.75
CA THR A 70 18.98 -36.94 0.11
C THR A 70 19.44 -38.39 -0.12
N GLU A 71 19.22 -39.27 0.84
CA GLU A 71 19.50 -40.70 0.72
C GLU A 71 18.65 -41.34 -0.38
N ASN A 72 17.34 -41.10 -0.37
CA ASN A 72 16.41 -41.64 -1.38
C ASN A 72 16.71 -41.14 -2.81
N ILE A 73 17.22 -39.91 -2.96
CA ILE A 73 17.60 -39.36 -4.27
C ILE A 73 18.96 -39.88 -4.72
N LEU A 74 19.97 -39.87 -3.85
CA LEU A 74 21.34 -40.18 -4.25
C LEU A 74 21.60 -41.68 -4.31
N ARG A 75 21.05 -42.48 -3.39
CA ARG A 75 21.36 -43.92 -3.30
C ARG A 75 21.12 -44.69 -4.61
N PRO A 76 20.03 -44.45 -5.37
CA PRO A 76 19.81 -45.14 -6.64
C PRO A 76 20.77 -44.71 -7.77
N LEU A 77 21.46 -43.58 -7.64
CA LEU A 77 22.29 -42.99 -8.70
C LEU A 77 23.74 -43.48 -8.69
N PHE A 78 24.18 -44.12 -7.60
CA PHE A 78 25.57 -44.55 -7.43
C PHE A 78 25.63 -46.06 -7.21
N THR A 79 26.45 -46.75 -8.01
CA THR A 79 26.82 -48.16 -7.80
C THR A 79 28.06 -48.30 -6.92
N ASP A 80 28.93 -47.28 -6.92
CA ASP A 80 30.11 -47.20 -6.06
C ASP A 80 29.78 -46.51 -4.72
N GLU A 81 30.14 -47.17 -3.63
CA GLU A 81 29.83 -46.71 -2.27
C GLU A 81 30.65 -45.47 -1.87
N GLU A 82 31.85 -45.32 -2.40
CA GLU A 82 32.73 -44.21 -2.08
C GLU A 82 32.30 -42.93 -2.81
N GLU A 83 31.91 -43.04 -4.08
CA GLU A 83 31.29 -41.96 -4.85
C GLU A 83 29.96 -41.49 -4.21
N TYR A 84 29.10 -42.43 -3.81
CA TYR A 84 27.88 -42.13 -3.05
C TYR A 84 28.18 -41.34 -1.78
N ARG A 85 29.15 -41.81 -0.98
CA ARG A 85 29.50 -41.18 0.30
C ARG A 85 30.00 -39.74 0.11
N ILE A 86 30.80 -39.49 -0.92
CA ILE A 86 31.29 -38.16 -1.25
C ILE A 86 30.11 -37.25 -1.62
N ALA A 87 29.23 -37.69 -2.53
CA ALA A 87 28.06 -36.91 -2.95
C ALA A 87 27.10 -36.64 -1.79
N TYR A 88 26.82 -37.66 -0.97
CA TYR A 88 25.96 -37.53 0.22
C TYR A 88 26.54 -36.53 1.22
N SER A 89 27.84 -36.59 1.49
CA SER A 89 28.49 -35.63 2.40
C SER A 89 28.39 -34.19 1.91
N ALA A 90 28.59 -33.95 0.61
CA ALA A 90 28.46 -32.61 0.02
C ALA A 90 27.02 -32.07 0.11
N TYR A 91 26.00 -32.91 -0.11
CA TYR A 91 24.61 -32.51 0.06
C TYR A 91 24.22 -32.24 1.53
N MET A 92 24.84 -32.97 2.47
CA MET A 92 24.62 -32.74 3.89
C MET A 92 25.25 -31.44 4.39
N GLU A 93 26.33 -30.96 3.76
CA GLU A 93 26.94 -29.65 4.06
C GLU A 93 26.06 -28.45 3.64
N ILE A 94 25.15 -28.64 2.67
CA ILE A 94 24.22 -27.59 2.23
C ILE A 94 23.16 -27.31 3.30
N PHE A 95 22.79 -28.32 4.10
CA PHE A 95 21.81 -28.14 5.16
C PHE A 95 22.42 -27.36 6.32
N PRO A 96 21.76 -26.28 6.81
CA PRO A 96 22.34 -25.45 7.87
C PRO A 96 22.66 -26.26 9.13
N SER A 97 23.79 -25.95 9.75
CA SER A 97 24.15 -26.50 11.06
C SER A 97 23.11 -26.10 12.13
N LYS A 98 23.09 -26.83 13.25
CA LYS A 98 22.19 -26.53 14.37
C LYS A 98 22.42 -25.10 14.92
N GLU A 99 23.65 -24.61 14.84
CA GLU A 99 24.02 -23.25 15.27
C GLU A 99 23.50 -22.19 14.29
N GLU A 100 23.62 -22.40 12.97
CA GLU A 100 23.09 -21.51 11.95
C GLU A 100 21.55 -21.48 11.95
N TYR A 101 20.92 -22.61 12.26
CA TYR A 101 19.46 -22.75 12.36
C TYR A 101 18.87 -22.20 13.66
N ARG A 102 19.70 -21.78 14.62
CA ARG A 102 19.25 -21.26 15.91
C ARG A 102 18.61 -19.87 15.80
N ALA A 103 19.09 -19.04 14.87
CA ALA A 103 18.58 -17.70 14.65
C ALA A 103 18.56 -17.30 13.16
N PRO A 104 17.82 -18.04 12.31
CA PRO A 104 17.76 -17.78 10.87
C PRO A 104 17.08 -16.45 10.54
N ILE A 105 16.18 -15.96 11.40
CA ILE A 105 15.51 -14.68 11.22
C ILE A 105 16.34 -13.60 11.93
N ARG A 106 16.96 -12.71 11.14
CA ARG A 106 17.61 -11.50 11.62
C ARG A 106 16.75 -10.30 11.29
N VAL A 107 16.34 -9.55 12.32
CA VAL A 107 15.53 -8.34 12.16
C VAL A 107 16.37 -7.12 12.47
N SER A 108 16.73 -6.37 11.43
CA SER A 108 17.31 -5.04 11.53
C SER A 108 16.23 -4.00 11.27
N VAL A 109 15.38 -3.74 12.27
CA VAL A 109 14.51 -2.55 12.20
C VAL A 109 15.33 -1.38 12.70
N LEU A 110 15.85 -0.60 11.74
CA LEU A 110 16.38 0.73 12.01
C LEU A 110 15.21 1.59 12.49
N GLY A 111 15.40 2.21 13.65
CA GLY A 111 14.41 3.14 14.17
C GLY A 111 14.18 4.24 13.14
N PRO A 112 12.93 4.54 12.77
CA PRO A 112 12.63 5.61 11.84
C PRO A 112 13.15 6.94 12.39
N LEU A 113 13.73 7.75 11.49
CA LEU A 113 14.40 8.98 11.87
C LEU A 113 13.39 9.96 12.50
N PRO A 114 13.75 10.70 13.56
CA PRO A 114 12.87 11.71 14.13
C PRO A 114 12.62 12.82 13.09
N THR A 115 11.39 13.35 13.06
CA THR A 115 11.02 14.49 12.19
C THR A 115 11.61 15.83 12.65
N THR A 116 12.33 15.84 13.78
CA THR A 116 13.09 16.99 14.28
C THR A 116 14.57 16.63 14.27
N LEU A 117 15.33 17.34 13.45
CA LEU A 117 16.79 17.22 13.41
C LEU A 117 17.39 18.25 14.37
N GLU A 118 18.41 17.83 15.11
CA GLU A 118 19.19 18.74 15.94
C GLU A 118 19.94 19.71 15.01
N LYS A 119 19.79 21.03 15.22
CA LYS A 119 20.51 22.02 14.40
C LYS A 119 22.00 21.93 14.72
N VAL A 120 22.78 21.47 13.75
CA VAL A 120 24.24 21.45 13.83
C VAL A 120 24.78 22.77 13.29
N ASP A 121 25.61 23.46 14.07
CA ASP A 121 26.27 24.70 13.64
C ASP A 121 27.29 24.43 12.53
N LYS A 122 27.57 25.45 11.71
CA LYS A 122 28.58 25.34 10.66
C LYS A 122 29.95 25.03 11.31
N PRO A 123 30.64 23.96 10.89
CA PRO A 123 31.87 23.51 11.51
C PRO A 123 33.02 24.50 11.28
N ILE A 124 33.98 24.48 12.21
CA ILE A 124 35.24 25.22 12.08
C ILE A 124 36.13 24.50 11.07
N GLU A 125 36.89 25.25 10.28
CA GLU A 125 37.82 24.71 9.29
C GLU A 125 38.83 23.72 9.94
N GLY A 126 38.87 22.49 9.46
CA GLY A 126 39.70 21.40 10.00
C GLY A 126 39.00 20.42 10.94
N ASP A 127 37.78 20.71 11.40
CA ASP A 127 36.97 19.74 12.16
C ASP A 127 36.23 18.79 11.21
N ILE A 128 36.87 17.65 10.93
CA ILE A 128 36.32 16.61 10.06
C ILE A 128 35.04 16.01 10.64
N LEU A 129 34.97 15.81 11.98
CA LEU A 129 33.79 15.21 12.61
C LEU A 129 32.61 16.17 12.60
N GLY A 130 32.84 17.45 12.90
CA GLY A 130 31.84 18.51 12.77
C GLY A 130 31.35 18.68 11.33
N THR A 131 32.25 18.54 10.35
CA THR A 131 31.88 18.57 8.92
C THR A 131 31.00 17.41 8.52
N ILE A 132 31.33 16.18 8.94
CA ILE A 132 30.49 15.00 8.68
C ILE A 132 29.11 15.17 9.34
N ALA A 133 29.03 15.65 10.58
CA ALA A 133 27.77 15.86 11.27
C ALA A 133 26.89 16.93 10.59
N TYR A 134 27.50 18.04 10.17
CA TYR A 134 26.82 19.13 9.47
C TYR A 134 26.28 18.69 8.10
N GLU A 135 27.11 18.03 7.29
CA GLU A 135 26.69 17.49 5.98
C GLU A 135 25.60 16.42 6.12
N ASN A 136 25.71 15.55 7.13
CA ASN A 136 24.64 14.57 7.42
C ASN A 136 23.33 15.25 7.82
N SER A 137 23.39 16.34 8.60
CA SER A 137 22.20 17.11 8.97
C SER A 137 21.52 17.71 7.73
N ILE A 138 22.28 18.35 6.85
CA ILE A 138 21.76 18.94 5.59
C ILE A 138 21.15 17.86 4.70
N ASN A 139 21.86 16.75 4.50
CA ASN A 139 21.37 15.65 3.67
C ASN A 139 20.07 15.05 4.24
N THR A 140 20.01 14.85 5.56
CA THR A 140 18.81 14.31 6.22
C THR A 140 17.65 15.28 6.15
N GLU A 141 17.90 16.59 6.27
CA GLU A 141 16.88 17.64 6.12
C GLU A 141 16.32 17.66 4.71
N ALA A 142 17.17 17.59 3.68
CA ALA A 142 16.74 17.52 2.29
C ALA A 142 15.88 16.27 2.00
N ILE A 143 16.27 15.11 2.53
CA ILE A 143 15.50 13.87 2.38
C ILE A 143 14.17 13.96 3.15
N LEU A 144 14.16 14.54 4.34
CA LEU A 144 12.95 14.74 5.13
C LEU A 144 11.95 15.65 4.42
N GLU A 145 12.41 16.76 3.83
CA GLU A 145 11.55 17.64 3.03
C GLU A 145 11.01 16.93 1.79
N ALA A 146 11.83 16.13 1.11
CA ALA A 146 11.36 15.29 0.00
C ALA A 146 10.31 14.25 0.46
N ALA A 147 10.49 13.64 1.64
CA ALA A 147 9.53 12.72 2.23
C ALA A 147 8.22 13.42 2.60
N LYS A 148 8.26 14.64 3.14
CA LYS A 148 7.08 15.46 3.42
C LYS A 148 6.35 15.83 2.13
N ALA A 149 7.06 16.24 1.08
CA ALA A 149 6.48 16.55 -0.21
C ALA A 149 5.82 15.32 -0.87
N GLN A 150 6.46 14.15 -0.78
CA GLN A 150 5.89 12.89 -1.24
C GLN A 150 4.66 12.48 -0.43
N ALA A 151 4.70 12.63 0.89
CA ALA A 151 3.57 12.34 1.76
C ALA A 151 2.39 13.28 1.47
N ALA A 152 2.67 14.56 1.24
CA ALA A 152 1.73 15.56 0.77
C ALA A 152 1.05 15.14 -0.55
N ASP A 153 1.84 14.74 -1.56
CA ASP A 153 1.32 14.29 -2.85
C ASP A 153 0.41 13.06 -2.70
N LYS A 154 0.85 12.09 -1.88
CA LYS A 154 0.08 10.88 -1.57
C LYS A 154 -1.20 11.19 -0.80
N ALA A 155 -1.18 12.15 0.14
CA ALA A 155 -2.37 12.59 0.87
C ALA A 155 -3.41 13.21 -0.08
N LEU A 156 -2.97 14.02 -1.05
CA LEU A 156 -3.85 14.59 -2.09
C LEU A 156 -4.48 13.49 -2.96
N MET A 157 -3.68 12.48 -3.36
CA MET A 157 -4.20 11.33 -4.12
C MET A 157 -5.24 10.54 -3.34
N ILE A 158 -5.01 10.29 -2.04
CA ILE A 158 -5.95 9.59 -1.17
C ILE A 158 -7.21 10.44 -0.95
N GLY A 159 -7.07 11.77 -0.81
CA GLY A 159 -8.19 12.70 -0.74
C GLY A 159 -9.07 12.65 -2.00
N ALA A 160 -8.46 12.56 -3.18
CA ALA A 160 -9.16 12.38 -4.45
C ALA A 160 -9.94 11.05 -4.47
N GLU A 161 -9.30 9.95 -4.05
CA GLU A 161 -9.95 8.64 -3.93
C GLU A 161 -11.13 8.67 -2.94
N LEU A 162 -10.98 9.40 -1.83
CA LEU A 162 -12.02 9.55 -0.82
C LEU A 162 -13.25 10.28 -1.38
N ILE A 163 -13.07 11.42 -2.05
CA ILE A 163 -14.18 12.15 -2.68
C ILE A 163 -14.91 11.26 -3.70
N ASP A 164 -14.15 10.60 -4.58
CA ASP A 164 -14.72 9.71 -5.60
C ASP A 164 -15.57 8.58 -4.95
N ASP A 165 -15.14 8.03 -3.81
CA ASP A 165 -15.88 6.97 -3.11
C ASP A 165 -17.10 7.52 -2.37
N LEU A 166 -16.99 8.68 -1.72
CA LEU A 166 -18.09 9.34 -1.01
C LEU A 166 -19.20 9.78 -1.96
N ASP A 167 -18.87 10.28 -3.15
CA ASP A 167 -19.85 10.75 -4.14
C ASP A 167 -20.56 9.62 -4.88
N SER A 168 -19.86 8.50 -5.09
CA SER A 168 -20.39 7.39 -5.89
C SER A 168 -21.30 6.44 -5.11
N ARG A 169 -21.35 6.53 -3.77
CA ARG A 169 -22.05 5.56 -2.92
C ARG A 169 -23.13 6.20 -2.04
N PRO A 170 -24.34 5.64 -1.99
CA PRO A 170 -25.34 6.06 -1.02
C PRO A 170 -24.90 5.69 0.41
N CYS A 171 -25.24 6.53 1.38
CA CYS A 171 -24.89 6.39 2.80
C CYS A 171 -25.29 5.02 3.42
N GLU A 172 -26.24 4.30 2.82
CA GLU A 172 -26.72 2.99 3.27
C GLU A 172 -25.82 1.82 2.85
N LYS A 173 -24.92 2.06 1.88
CA LYS A 173 -23.95 1.06 1.34
C LYS A 173 -22.50 1.35 1.74
N VAL A 174 -22.29 2.42 2.50
CA VAL A 174 -21.08 2.83 3.21
C VAL A 174 -20.55 1.67 4.06
N GLY A 175 -19.26 1.36 3.97
CA GLY A 175 -18.63 0.25 4.71
C GLY A 175 -18.52 -1.09 3.95
N LYS A 176 -19.32 -1.31 2.90
CA LYS A 176 -19.28 -2.59 2.16
C LYS A 176 -18.20 -2.58 1.08
N GLN A 177 -17.24 -3.50 1.18
CA GLN A 177 -16.27 -3.72 0.13
C GLN A 177 -16.98 -4.18 -1.15
N GLN A 178 -16.67 -3.55 -2.29
CA GLN A 178 -17.21 -3.98 -3.57
C GLN A 178 -16.55 -5.32 -3.95
N VAL A 179 -17.31 -6.40 -3.86
CA VAL A 179 -16.94 -7.73 -4.36
C VAL A 179 -17.42 -7.85 -5.80
N GLY A 180 -16.53 -8.22 -6.73
CA GLY A 180 -16.87 -8.48 -8.14
C GLY A 180 -16.24 -7.55 -9.20
N SER A 181 -15.29 -6.69 -8.84
CA SER A 181 -14.45 -5.97 -9.82
C SER A 181 -12.96 -6.15 -9.51
N ASP A 182 -12.09 -6.14 -10.53
CA ASP A 182 -10.63 -6.29 -10.35
C ASP A 182 -9.99 -5.19 -9.49
N LYS A 183 -10.70 -4.06 -9.29
CA LYS A 183 -10.32 -3.02 -8.34
C LYS A 183 -11.12 -3.19 -7.05
N LYS A 184 -10.47 -3.71 -6.01
CA LYS A 184 -10.96 -3.56 -4.63
C LYS A 184 -10.92 -2.06 -4.27
N ARG A 185 -11.95 -1.27 -4.60
CA ARG A 185 -12.13 0.03 -3.92
C ARG A 185 -12.37 -0.28 -2.45
N GLY A 186 -11.46 0.19 -1.59
CA GLY A 186 -11.58 0.02 -0.15
C GLY A 186 -12.90 0.61 0.33
N SER A 187 -13.40 0.18 1.50
CA SER A 187 -14.38 0.99 2.22
C SER A 187 -13.83 2.42 2.33
N TRP A 188 -14.66 3.45 2.15
CA TRP A 188 -14.27 4.83 2.46
C TRP A 188 -13.65 4.94 3.86
N GLU A 189 -13.99 4.06 4.81
CA GLU A 189 -13.37 4.00 6.14
C GLU A 189 -11.87 3.63 6.07
N ILE A 190 -11.50 2.72 5.17
CA ILE A 190 -10.10 2.36 4.94
C ILE A 190 -9.37 3.55 4.33
N ILE A 191 -10.00 4.22 3.36
CA ILE A 191 -9.42 5.38 2.67
C ILE A 191 -9.27 6.54 3.67
N ALA A 192 -10.29 6.84 4.46
CA ALA A 192 -10.29 7.88 5.48
C ALA A 192 -9.28 7.59 6.60
N ASN A 193 -9.11 6.33 7.02
CA ASN A 193 -8.08 5.98 8.00
C ASN A 193 -6.67 6.17 7.41
N LYS A 194 -6.44 5.77 6.15
CA LYS A 194 -5.17 6.04 5.47
C LYS A 194 -4.91 7.54 5.33
N LEU A 195 -5.94 8.30 4.95
CA LEU A 195 -5.86 9.75 4.79
C LEU A 195 -5.47 10.40 6.12
N ARG A 196 -6.17 10.04 7.20
CA ARG A 196 -5.87 10.51 8.56
C ARG A 196 -4.43 10.28 8.95
N LEU A 197 -3.90 9.06 8.76
CA LEU A 197 -2.54 8.72 9.19
C LEU A 197 -1.48 9.56 8.45
N ILE A 198 -1.66 9.75 7.14
CA ILE A 198 -0.72 10.51 6.33
C ILE A 198 -0.89 12.02 6.48
N SER A 199 -2.12 12.53 6.61
CA SER A 199 -2.40 13.96 6.77
C SER A 199 -1.90 14.49 8.11
N ASP A 200 -1.94 13.68 9.17
CA ASP A 200 -1.37 14.00 10.49
C ASP A 200 0.14 14.26 10.45
N SER A 201 0.79 13.81 9.37
CA SER A 201 2.24 13.84 9.18
C SER A 201 2.70 14.95 8.23
N VAL A 202 1.76 15.71 7.65
CA VAL A 202 2.01 16.68 6.58
C VAL A 202 1.56 18.07 7.04
N PRO A 203 2.45 19.08 7.06
CA PRO A 203 2.05 20.45 7.36
C PRO A 203 0.99 21.00 6.39
N GLY A 204 -0.01 21.68 6.94
CA GLY A 204 -1.14 22.26 6.20
C GLY A 204 -2.27 21.27 5.91
N PHE A 205 -2.25 20.09 6.52
CA PHE A 205 -3.26 19.02 6.37
C PHE A 205 -3.95 18.69 7.71
N GLU A 206 -3.74 19.53 8.73
CA GLU A 206 -4.21 19.31 10.10
C GLU A 206 -5.75 19.19 10.14
N ASN A 207 -6.45 20.13 9.50
CA ASN A 207 -7.91 20.10 9.42
C ASN A 207 -8.41 18.86 8.66
N LEU A 208 -7.70 18.44 7.61
CA LEU A 208 -8.05 17.22 6.87
C LEU A 208 -7.85 15.94 7.72
N SER A 209 -6.85 15.90 8.60
CA SER A 209 -6.67 14.83 9.59
C SER A 209 -7.86 14.75 10.55
N ASP A 210 -8.29 15.90 11.07
CA ASP A 210 -9.42 16.00 12.00
C ASP A 210 -10.74 15.60 11.33
N LEU A 211 -11.01 16.10 10.13
CA LEU A 211 -12.21 15.73 9.36
C LEU A 211 -12.23 14.24 9.01
N SER A 212 -11.07 13.65 8.68
CA SER A 212 -10.96 12.21 8.43
C SER A 212 -11.24 11.39 9.69
N ARG A 213 -10.80 11.86 10.86
CA ARG A 213 -11.10 11.23 12.16
C ARG A 213 -12.59 11.31 12.46
N GLU A 214 -13.20 12.47 12.29
CA GLU A 214 -14.62 12.69 12.53
C GLU A 214 -15.49 11.84 11.60
N LEU A 215 -15.09 11.70 10.33
CA LEU A 215 -15.77 10.83 9.36
C LEU A 215 -15.76 9.37 9.84
N LEU A 216 -14.65 8.87 10.37
CA LEU A 216 -14.55 7.51 10.92
C LEU A 216 -15.44 7.30 12.15
N GLU A 217 -15.56 8.31 13.01
CA GLU A 217 -16.46 8.27 14.17
C GLU A 217 -17.92 8.24 13.73
N VAL A 218 -18.28 9.06 12.75
CA VAL A 218 -19.63 9.06 12.16
C VAL A 218 -19.96 7.70 11.52
N GLY A 219 -19.01 7.06 10.84
CA GLY A 219 -19.21 5.70 10.30
C GLY A 219 -19.55 4.67 11.37
N LYS A 220 -18.89 4.74 12.54
CA LYS A 220 -19.21 3.87 13.69
C LYS A 220 -20.64 4.14 14.19
N ASP A 221 -21.03 5.40 14.31
CA ASP A 221 -22.35 5.79 14.77
C ASP A 221 -23.46 5.39 13.79
N MET A 222 -23.20 5.46 12.48
CA MET A 222 -24.10 4.97 11.43
C MET A 222 -24.36 3.46 11.53
N SER A 223 -23.41 2.71 12.10
CA SER A 223 -23.52 1.27 12.35
C SER A 223 -24.14 0.93 13.72
N SER A 224 -24.51 1.93 14.51
CA SER A 224 -25.08 1.73 15.85
C SER A 224 -26.42 1.00 15.80
N ASN A 225 -26.74 0.23 16.84
CA ASN A 225 -28.05 -0.40 16.97
C ASN A 225 -29.17 0.61 17.31
N VAL A 226 -28.83 1.84 17.72
CA VAL A 226 -29.78 2.88 18.12
C VAL A 226 -30.27 3.68 16.90
N PRO A 227 -31.57 3.63 16.53
CA PRO A 227 -32.07 4.28 15.32
C PRO A 227 -31.87 5.81 15.27
N GLN A 228 -32.06 6.50 16.39
CA GLN A 228 -31.87 7.94 16.49
C GLN A 228 -30.42 8.35 16.25
N LEU A 229 -29.47 7.57 16.77
CA LEU A 229 -28.04 7.80 16.60
C LEU A 229 -27.64 7.60 15.13
N ARG A 230 -28.12 6.52 14.50
CA ARG A 230 -27.90 6.28 13.07
C ARG A 230 -28.42 7.42 12.20
N HIS A 231 -29.66 7.87 12.43
CA HIS A 231 -30.24 8.95 11.62
C HIS A 231 -29.43 10.25 11.74
N LYS A 232 -29.06 10.64 12.96
CA LYS A 232 -28.23 11.82 13.20
C LYS A 232 -26.85 11.68 12.56
N ALA A 233 -26.25 10.49 12.63
CA ALA A 233 -24.98 10.19 12.02
C ALA A 233 -25.05 10.27 10.48
N THR A 234 -26.12 9.78 9.86
CA THR A 234 -26.34 9.89 8.41
C THR A 234 -26.45 11.35 7.94
N GLU A 235 -27.16 12.20 8.68
CA GLU A 235 -27.21 13.64 8.36
C GLU A 235 -25.83 14.28 8.47
N LYS A 236 -25.12 13.99 9.56
CA LYS A 236 -23.76 14.47 9.81
C LYS A 236 -22.76 13.98 8.75
N PHE A 237 -22.93 12.77 8.23
CA PHE A 237 -22.11 12.21 7.17
C PHE A 237 -22.14 13.07 5.90
N TYR A 238 -23.34 13.49 5.46
CA TYR A 238 -23.46 14.35 4.28
C TYR A 238 -22.87 15.75 4.52
N THR A 239 -23.03 16.29 5.73
CA THR A 239 -22.36 17.56 6.09
C THR A 239 -20.84 17.41 6.02
N LEU A 240 -20.29 16.35 6.60
CA LEU A 240 -18.85 16.08 6.60
C LEU A 240 -18.29 15.84 5.20
N GLN A 241 -19.02 15.13 4.34
CA GLN A 241 -18.65 14.94 2.94
C GLN A 241 -18.42 16.29 2.25
N GLU A 242 -19.33 17.26 2.44
CA GLU A 242 -19.19 18.59 1.87
C GLU A 242 -18.03 19.37 2.51
N THR A 243 -17.88 19.30 3.83
CA THR A 243 -16.78 19.98 4.54
C THR A 243 -15.41 19.46 4.11
N ILE A 244 -15.26 18.13 3.95
CA ILE A 244 -14.03 17.51 3.43
C ILE A 244 -13.73 18.00 2.03
N LYS A 245 -14.75 18.12 1.18
CA LYS A 245 -14.58 18.62 -0.18
C LYS A 245 -14.11 20.07 -0.20
N GLN A 246 -14.71 20.94 0.61
CA GLN A 246 -14.32 22.35 0.73
C GLN A 246 -12.88 22.49 1.25
N GLU A 247 -12.49 21.67 2.22
CA GLU A 247 -11.12 21.65 2.72
C GLU A 247 -10.13 21.24 1.62
N LEU A 248 -10.45 20.19 0.87
CA LEU A 248 -9.62 19.73 -0.25
C LEU A 248 -9.53 20.76 -1.39
N GLU A 249 -10.60 21.52 -1.65
CA GLU A 249 -10.58 22.67 -2.58
C GLU A 249 -9.67 23.80 -2.06
N SER A 250 -9.75 24.14 -0.78
CA SER A 250 -8.88 25.13 -0.14
C SER A 250 -7.41 24.74 -0.24
N ILE A 251 -7.09 23.48 0.09
CA ILE A 251 -5.72 22.94 -0.05
C ILE A 251 -5.26 23.01 -1.50
N CYS A 252 -6.14 22.69 -2.45
CA CYS A 252 -5.84 22.75 -3.89
C CYS A 252 -5.44 24.15 -4.35
N ASN A 253 -6.14 25.17 -3.85
CA ASN A 253 -5.94 26.55 -4.28
C ASN A 253 -4.65 27.18 -3.71
N ASN A 254 -4.11 26.60 -2.63
CA ASN A 254 -2.99 27.17 -1.88
C ASN A 254 -1.66 26.41 -2.08
N ARG A 255 -1.59 25.43 -2.98
CA ARG A 255 -0.40 24.58 -3.19
C ARG A 255 0.17 24.64 -4.61
N ASP A 256 1.48 24.47 -4.68
CA ASP A 256 2.24 24.33 -5.93
C ASP A 256 1.92 23.01 -6.65
N SER A 257 2.13 22.98 -7.97
CA SER A 257 1.70 21.85 -8.80
C SER A 257 2.40 20.54 -8.44
N SER A 258 1.61 19.46 -8.36
CA SER A 258 2.07 18.10 -8.09
C SER A 258 1.15 17.09 -8.77
N LYS A 259 1.58 15.84 -8.91
CA LYS A 259 0.75 14.79 -9.56
C LYS A 259 -0.54 14.52 -8.76
N GLY A 260 -0.43 14.47 -7.44
CA GLY A 260 -1.55 14.36 -6.52
C GLY A 260 -2.47 15.57 -6.57
N LEU A 261 -1.93 16.79 -6.71
CA LEU A 261 -2.74 18.00 -6.88
C LEU A 261 -3.57 17.95 -8.17
N GLU A 262 -2.96 17.58 -9.30
CA GLU A 262 -3.69 17.43 -10.57
C GLU A 262 -4.77 16.36 -10.45
N LYS A 263 -4.47 15.25 -9.77
CA LYS A 263 -5.46 14.20 -9.54
C LYS A 263 -6.63 14.67 -8.68
N LEU A 264 -6.35 15.45 -7.63
CA LEU A 264 -7.37 16.02 -6.78
C LEU A 264 -8.23 17.06 -7.53
N LYS A 265 -7.61 17.93 -8.35
CA LYS A 265 -8.35 18.87 -9.22
C LYS A 265 -9.29 18.15 -10.18
N GLU A 266 -8.83 17.05 -10.79
CA GLU A 266 -9.69 16.22 -11.64
C GLU A 266 -10.91 15.70 -10.89
N SER A 267 -10.70 15.06 -9.73
CA SER A 267 -11.78 14.50 -8.91
C SER A 267 -12.74 15.57 -8.39
N LEU A 268 -12.24 16.71 -7.92
CA LEU A 268 -13.07 17.85 -7.49
C LEU A 268 -13.93 18.41 -8.63
N CYS A 269 -13.34 18.58 -9.81
CA CYS A 269 -14.07 19.04 -10.99
C CYS A 269 -15.20 18.06 -11.38
N LEU A 270 -14.93 16.76 -11.36
CA LEU A 270 -15.93 15.71 -11.64
C LEU A 270 -17.03 15.66 -10.58
N SER A 271 -16.65 15.72 -9.30
CA SER A 271 -17.56 15.78 -8.15
C SER A 271 -18.52 16.96 -8.27
N THR A 272 -17.99 18.15 -8.58
CA THR A 272 -18.79 19.37 -8.72
C THR A 272 -19.75 19.27 -9.91
N LYS A 273 -19.29 18.76 -11.06
CA LYS A 273 -20.17 18.51 -12.22
C LYS A 273 -21.26 17.49 -11.90
N TYR A 274 -20.93 16.38 -11.24
CA TYR A 274 -21.88 15.36 -10.82
C TYR A 274 -22.96 15.94 -9.89
N LYS A 275 -22.55 16.69 -8.85
CA LYS A 275 -23.48 17.34 -7.90
C LYS A 275 -24.41 18.33 -8.61
N GLN A 276 -23.86 19.20 -9.46
CA GLN A 276 -24.65 20.16 -10.25
C GLN A 276 -25.64 19.46 -11.18
N LEU A 277 -25.24 18.35 -11.82
CA LEU A 277 -26.12 17.51 -12.62
C LEU A 277 -27.22 16.88 -11.76
N CYS A 278 -26.90 16.31 -10.61
CA CYS A 278 -27.90 15.76 -9.69
C CYS A 278 -28.91 16.80 -9.19
N GLU A 279 -28.45 18.00 -8.83
CA GLU A 279 -29.32 19.11 -8.42
C GLU A 279 -30.23 19.56 -9.56
N ARG A 280 -29.68 19.76 -10.77
CA ARG A 280 -30.45 20.14 -11.96
C ARG A 280 -31.48 19.08 -12.37
N ILE A 281 -31.17 17.79 -12.20
CA ILE A 281 -32.12 16.69 -12.42
C ILE A 281 -33.23 16.71 -11.37
N LYS A 282 -32.90 16.91 -10.10
CA LYS A 282 -33.88 16.97 -9.00
C LYS A 282 -34.81 18.18 -9.10
N SER A 283 -34.31 19.31 -9.60
CA SER A 283 -35.07 20.54 -9.77
C SER A 283 -35.76 20.66 -11.14
N ALA A 284 -35.72 19.62 -11.97
CA ALA A 284 -36.33 19.67 -13.29
C ALA A 284 -37.87 19.56 -13.18
N GLU A 285 -38.58 20.62 -13.55
CA GLU A 285 -40.04 20.72 -13.40
C GLU A 285 -40.82 20.07 -14.54
N ASN A 286 -40.15 19.68 -15.63
CA ASN A 286 -40.80 19.05 -16.78
C ASN A 286 -39.84 18.17 -17.60
N LEU A 287 -40.43 17.30 -18.42
CA LEU A 287 -39.72 16.31 -19.24
C LEU A 287 -38.75 16.93 -20.26
N ASN A 288 -39.04 18.14 -20.75
CA ASN A 288 -38.16 18.82 -21.71
C ASN A 288 -36.84 19.24 -21.06
N VAL A 289 -36.86 19.74 -19.82
CA VAL A 289 -35.65 20.07 -19.06
C VAL A 289 -34.79 18.82 -18.82
N LEU A 290 -35.42 17.69 -18.48
CA LEU A 290 -34.70 16.41 -18.34
C LEU A 290 -34.05 15.96 -19.66
N ASN A 291 -34.75 16.07 -20.79
CA ASN A 291 -34.20 15.73 -22.10
C ASN A 291 -33.01 16.60 -22.51
N PHE A 292 -32.95 17.86 -22.07
CA PHE A 292 -31.79 18.74 -22.27
C PHE A 292 -30.58 18.37 -21.38
N LEU A 293 -30.81 17.69 -20.25
CA LEU A 293 -29.74 17.19 -19.37
C LEU A 293 -29.18 15.85 -19.87
N THR A 294 -29.93 15.09 -20.68
CA THR A 294 -29.52 13.78 -21.21
C THR A 294 -28.15 13.79 -21.90
N PRO A 295 -27.79 14.75 -22.77
CA PRO A 295 -26.46 14.78 -23.38
C PRO A 295 -25.33 15.03 -22.38
N GLU A 296 -25.58 15.86 -21.35
CA GLU A 296 -24.59 16.13 -20.30
C GLU A 296 -24.41 14.90 -19.38
N VAL A 297 -25.50 14.21 -19.04
CA VAL A 297 -25.48 12.93 -18.31
C VAL A 297 -24.75 11.86 -19.11
N THR A 298 -25.10 11.71 -20.39
CA THR A 298 -24.47 10.73 -21.30
C THR A 298 -23.01 11.07 -21.54
N MET A 299 -22.65 12.35 -21.68
CA MET A 299 -21.25 12.77 -21.79
C MET A 299 -20.47 12.43 -20.54
N GLU A 300 -21.04 12.60 -19.34
CA GLU A 300 -20.32 12.26 -18.12
C GLU A 300 -20.22 10.74 -17.91
N LEU A 301 -21.26 9.98 -18.27
CA LEU A 301 -21.21 8.51 -18.37
C LEU A 301 -20.17 8.03 -19.39
N ASP A 302 -20.13 8.65 -20.57
CA ASP A 302 -19.18 8.36 -21.65
C ASP A 302 -17.76 8.77 -21.28
N ILE A 303 -17.55 9.86 -20.54
CA ILE A 303 -16.24 10.27 -20.03
C ILE A 303 -15.73 9.23 -19.04
N TYR A 304 -16.57 8.76 -18.11
CA TYR A 304 -16.20 7.66 -17.21
C TYR A 304 -15.90 6.36 -17.98
N GLU A 305 -16.69 6.01 -18.99
CA GLU A 305 -16.50 4.81 -19.80
C GLU A 305 -15.28 4.90 -20.75
N GLN A 306 -15.09 6.02 -21.43
CA GLN A 306 -13.95 6.28 -22.32
C GLN A 306 -12.64 6.36 -21.55
N ARG A 307 -12.62 6.99 -20.36
CA ARG A 307 -11.43 7.00 -19.49
C ARG A 307 -11.10 5.58 -18.99
N SER A 308 -12.10 4.77 -18.65
CA SER A 308 -11.92 3.36 -18.33
C SER A 308 -11.35 2.57 -19.51
N LYS A 309 -11.88 2.76 -20.72
CA LYS A 309 -11.38 2.14 -21.97
C LYS A 309 -9.97 2.58 -22.31
N HIS A 310 -9.65 3.87 -22.18
CA HIS A 310 -8.33 4.42 -22.46
C HIS A 310 -7.27 3.88 -21.48
N LEU A 311 -7.59 3.82 -20.19
CA LEU A 311 -6.71 3.23 -19.18
C LEU A 311 -6.49 1.73 -19.41
N ARG A 312 -7.51 0.97 -19.82
CA ARG A 312 -7.34 -0.44 -20.25
C ARG A 312 -6.42 -0.54 -21.44
N LYS A 313 -6.62 0.28 -22.47
CA LYS A 313 -5.77 0.31 -23.66
C LYS A 313 -4.31 0.63 -23.33
N LEU A 314 -4.07 1.63 -22.47
CA LEU A 314 -2.71 1.97 -22.01
C LEU A 314 -2.08 0.85 -21.19
N LEU A 315 -2.86 0.19 -20.32
CA LEU A 315 -2.42 -0.97 -19.55
C LEU A 315 -2.06 -2.14 -20.47
N ASP A 316 -2.88 -2.43 -21.47
CA ASP A 316 -2.66 -3.52 -22.43
C ASP A 316 -1.46 -3.25 -23.33
N GLN A 317 -1.30 -2.00 -23.79
CA GLN A 317 -0.10 -1.55 -24.51
C GLN A 317 1.16 -1.65 -23.65
N ARG A 318 1.07 -1.32 -22.35
CA ARG A 318 2.22 -1.45 -21.47
C ARG A 318 2.53 -2.90 -21.14
N LYS A 319 1.51 -3.76 -20.95
CA LYS A 319 1.65 -5.20 -20.77
C LYS A 319 2.30 -5.85 -21.99
N SER A 320 1.89 -5.49 -23.21
CA SER A 320 2.50 -6.05 -24.43
C SER A 320 3.96 -5.63 -24.59
N LEU A 321 4.29 -4.36 -24.30
CA LEU A 321 5.67 -3.87 -24.31
C LEU A 321 6.53 -4.52 -23.24
N VAL A 322 5.98 -4.74 -22.04
CA VAL A 322 6.67 -5.44 -20.96
C VAL A 322 6.86 -6.92 -21.31
N ARG A 323 5.84 -7.62 -21.83
CA ARG A 323 5.94 -9.00 -22.30
C ARG A 323 6.93 -9.19 -23.45
N ALA A 324 6.98 -8.25 -24.37
CA ALA A 324 7.94 -8.23 -25.47
C ALA A 324 9.37 -7.95 -24.97
N ALA A 325 9.53 -7.18 -23.89
CA ALA A 325 10.83 -6.87 -23.29
C ALA A 325 11.30 -7.93 -22.27
N SER A 326 10.38 -8.66 -21.63
CA SER A 326 10.68 -9.69 -20.61
C SER A 326 10.91 -11.09 -21.19
N GLY A 327 10.67 -11.30 -22.48
CA GLY A 327 10.83 -12.60 -23.13
C GLY A 327 9.65 -13.57 -22.95
N GLU A 328 8.63 -13.21 -22.15
CA GLU A 328 7.46 -14.06 -21.85
C GLU A 328 6.66 -14.45 -23.10
N ALA A 329 6.71 -13.63 -24.16
CA ALA A 329 6.06 -13.94 -25.44
C ALA A 329 6.71 -15.12 -26.20
N LEU A 330 7.97 -15.44 -25.91
CA LEU A 330 8.67 -16.60 -26.50
C LEU A 330 8.32 -17.88 -25.73
N ASP A 331 8.17 -17.80 -24.41
CA ASP A 331 7.87 -18.95 -23.55
C ASP A 331 6.42 -19.45 -23.73
N GLU A 332 5.45 -18.55 -23.94
CA GLU A 332 4.07 -18.93 -24.30
C GLU A 332 4.00 -19.66 -25.67
N LEU A 333 4.82 -19.24 -26.65
CA LEU A 333 4.90 -19.86 -27.99
C LEU A 333 5.61 -21.22 -27.97
N ILE A 334 6.60 -21.40 -27.09
CA ILE A 334 7.27 -22.70 -26.88
C ILE A 334 6.35 -23.68 -26.15
N ALA A 335 5.53 -23.20 -25.20
CA ALA A 335 4.54 -24.02 -24.51
C ALA A 335 3.44 -24.53 -25.47
N GLU A 336 2.92 -23.68 -26.37
CA GLU A 336 1.94 -24.08 -27.39
C GLU A 336 2.49 -25.11 -28.40
N ILE A 337 3.79 -25.11 -28.69
CA ILE A 337 4.42 -26.11 -29.57
C ILE A 337 4.59 -27.46 -28.86
N ASN A 338 4.85 -27.46 -27.55
CA ASN A 338 5.06 -28.69 -26.79
C ASN A 338 3.76 -29.40 -26.40
N ASP A 339 2.64 -28.68 -26.19
CA ASP A 339 1.33 -29.29 -25.93
C ASP A 339 0.74 -30.00 -27.17
N ASN A 340 1.18 -29.65 -28.39
CA ASN A 340 0.72 -30.28 -29.64
C ASN A 340 1.50 -31.57 -30.03
N ASN A 341 2.45 -32.04 -29.22
CA ASN A 341 3.32 -33.19 -29.55
C ASN A 341 3.10 -34.45 -28.70
N ILE A 342 1.94 -34.60 -28.03
CA ILE A 342 1.59 -35.86 -27.35
C ILE A 342 0.23 -36.38 -27.82
N GLU A 343 0.20 -36.88 -29.06
CA GLU A 343 -0.59 -38.07 -29.41
C GLU A 343 0.39 -39.05 -30.05
N ASP A 344 0.83 -40.04 -29.26
CA ASP A 344 1.61 -41.18 -29.76
C ASP A 344 0.74 -42.00 -30.74
N PRO A 345 1.30 -42.49 -31.85
CA PRO A 345 0.52 -43.18 -32.88
C PRO A 345 0.15 -44.60 -32.45
N ASP A 346 -1.15 -44.91 -32.53
CA ASP A 346 -1.66 -46.28 -32.49
C ASP A 346 -1.07 -47.08 -33.68
N PHE A 347 -0.15 -48.02 -33.38
CA PHE A 347 0.09 -49.25 -34.14
C PHE A 347 0.62 -50.37 -33.24
#